data_AF-A0A0R3PWU6-F1
#
_entry.id   AF-A0A0R3PWU6-F1
#
_cell.length_a   1.000
_cell.length_b   1.000
_cell.length_c   1.000
_cell.angle_alpha   90.00
_cell.angle_beta   90.00
_cell.angle_gamma   90.00
#
_symmetry.space_group_name_H-M   'P 1'
#
loop_
_entity.id
_entity.type
_entity.pdbx_description
1 polymer ?
#
loop_
_entity_poly.entity_id
_entity_poly.type
_entity_poly.pdbx_seq_one_letter_code
_entity_poly.pdbx_strand_id
1 'polypeptide(L)'
;MTVSYNLDISSVTTLSFVRLLFRWRGSIWKSVVVELTIWIISFLIISYVYRYAMDEDEKRIFERLAAYCDKKLDYIPLTFMLGFFVTIVVDRWRQIFSNMGWIEDVALTIATLIRGDSKEIILTRRTIIRYMVLSQVLVFRDISMRVRRRFPNMESIVTAGFLHENEKVELEKIDIVYNKYWAPVNWALTLVFRAHKDGHIAAPPSMNSCINEIKTFRAKLAQLCNYDWVPIPIAYPQVVFLAVRVYFLICLVSRQYILSDEANNRSVVRFIAHETKIIRPRTVGSALVRDAVQYMHEPLVQCFHSVDQSSH
;
A
#
# COMPACT_ATOMS: atom_id res chain seq x y z
N MET A 1 8.51 -1.46 6.78
CA MET A 1 9.31 -2.68 6.52
C MET A 1 8.58 -3.45 5.45
N THR A 2 9.31 -4.01 4.48
CA THR A 2 8.74 -4.97 3.54
C THR A 2 8.32 -6.23 4.29
N VAL A 3 7.26 -6.88 3.83
CA VAL A 3 6.75 -8.14 4.41
C VAL A 3 6.70 -9.15 3.28
N SER A 4 7.64 -10.09 3.28
CA SER A 4 7.62 -11.21 2.33
C SER A 4 6.63 -12.27 2.81
N TYR A 5 5.77 -12.72 1.90
CA TYR A 5 4.83 -13.82 2.11
C TYR A 5 4.84 -14.81 0.93
N ASN A 6 5.79 -14.70 -0.01
CA ASN A 6 5.86 -15.52 -1.22
C ASN A 6 5.89 -17.03 -0.92
N LEU A 7 6.60 -17.42 0.14
CA LEU A 7 6.69 -18.82 0.56
C LEU A 7 5.38 -19.34 1.18
N ASP A 8 4.60 -18.46 1.83
CA ASP A 8 3.33 -18.84 2.47
C ASP A 8 2.23 -19.14 1.43
N ILE A 9 2.39 -18.64 0.21
CA ILE A 9 1.47 -18.83 -0.92
C ILE A 9 2.08 -19.65 -2.06
N SER A 10 3.24 -20.29 -1.84
CA SER A 10 3.91 -21.06 -2.89
C SER A 10 3.16 -22.35 -3.25
N SER A 11 2.30 -22.85 -2.35
CA SER A 11 1.37 -23.95 -2.62
C SER A 11 -0.07 -23.44 -2.61
N VAL A 12 -0.82 -23.82 -3.65
CA VAL A 12 -2.24 -23.52 -3.78
C VAL A 12 -3.03 -24.50 -2.91
N THR A 13 -3.14 -24.20 -1.62
CA THR A 13 -4.10 -24.86 -0.73
C THR A 13 -5.24 -23.89 -0.44
N THR A 14 -6.46 -24.40 -0.31
CA THR A 14 -7.65 -23.60 0.03
C THR A 14 -7.47 -22.81 1.33
N LEU A 15 -6.63 -23.32 2.24
CA LEU A 15 -6.32 -22.71 3.53
C LEU A 15 -5.16 -21.69 3.46
N SER A 16 -4.36 -21.65 2.38
CA SER A 16 -3.23 -20.72 2.25
C SER A 16 -3.71 -19.26 2.32
N PHE A 17 -4.80 -18.92 1.64
CA PHE A 17 -5.39 -17.58 1.68
C PHE A 17 -5.98 -17.22 3.04
N VAL A 18 -6.66 -18.18 3.70
CA VAL A 18 -7.23 -17.96 5.04
C VAL A 18 -6.13 -17.67 6.06
N ARG A 19 -5.01 -18.39 6.00
CA ARG A 19 -3.84 -18.12 6.86
C ARG A 19 -3.28 -16.71 6.65
N LEU A 20 -3.28 -16.21 5.42
CA LEU A 20 -2.80 -14.85 5.11
C LEU A 20 -3.68 -13.77 5.77
N LEU A 21 -5.00 -13.97 5.83
CA LEU A 21 -5.93 -13.03 6.47
C LEU A 21 -5.65 -12.85 7.97
N PHE A 22 -5.17 -13.87 8.67
CA PHE A 22 -4.87 -13.81 10.11
C PHE A 22 -3.46 -13.30 10.43
N ARG A 23 -2.65 -12.93 9.44
CA ARG A 23 -1.33 -12.34 9.67
C ARG A 23 -1.49 -10.94 10.30
N TRP A 24 -0.65 -10.60 11.28
CA TRP A 24 -0.67 -9.27 11.91
C TRP A 24 0.31 -8.27 11.31
N ARG A 25 1.53 -8.72 11.01
CA ARG A 25 2.61 -7.83 10.56
C ARG A 25 2.36 -7.38 9.11
N GLY A 26 2.06 -6.09 8.93
CA GLY A 26 1.81 -5.50 7.62
C GLY A 26 0.45 -5.84 7.03
N SER A 27 -0.49 -6.30 7.85
CA SER A 27 -1.84 -6.64 7.41
C SER A 27 -2.81 -5.46 7.52
N ILE A 28 -3.97 -5.64 6.90
CA ILE A 28 -5.09 -4.68 6.97
C ILE A 28 -5.57 -4.48 8.41
N TRP A 29 -5.57 -5.53 9.25
CA TRP A 29 -6.00 -5.43 10.64
C TRP A 29 -5.20 -4.39 11.41
N LYS A 30 -3.87 -4.45 11.32
CA LYS A 30 -2.99 -3.49 11.99
C LYS A 30 -3.21 -2.05 11.50
N SER A 31 -3.60 -1.88 10.24
CA SER A 31 -3.79 -0.56 9.62
C SER A 31 -5.15 0.09 9.90
N VAL A 32 -6.17 -0.70 10.27
CA VAL A 32 -7.56 -0.21 10.37
C VAL A 32 -8.18 -0.44 11.75
N VAL A 33 -7.53 -1.22 12.63
CA VAL A 33 -8.11 -1.58 13.94
C VAL A 33 -8.51 -0.37 14.80
N VAL A 34 -7.72 0.72 14.76
CA VAL A 34 -8.00 1.91 15.57
C VAL A 34 -9.25 2.62 15.03
N GLU A 35 -9.28 2.88 13.72
CA GLU A 35 -10.37 3.53 13.02
C GLU A 35 -11.66 2.70 13.11
N LEU A 36 -11.57 1.39 12.94
CA LEU A 36 -12.68 0.46 13.08
C LEU A 36 -13.24 0.47 14.50
N THR A 37 -12.37 0.47 15.52
CA THR A 37 -12.79 0.53 16.93
C THR A 37 -13.54 1.84 17.21
N ILE A 38 -13.02 2.98 16.75
CA ILE A 38 -13.69 4.28 16.89
C ILE A 38 -15.05 4.28 16.19
N TRP A 39 -15.12 3.72 14.98
CA TRP A 39 -16.36 3.65 14.22
C TRP A 39 -17.40 2.75 14.89
N ILE A 40 -17.01 1.57 15.38
CA ILE A 40 -17.90 0.66 16.12
C ILE A 40 -18.42 1.32 17.40
N ILE A 41 -17.54 1.94 18.20
CA ILE A 41 -17.95 2.63 19.44
C ILE A 41 -18.96 3.75 19.11
N SER A 42 -18.66 4.57 18.11
CA SER A 42 -19.56 5.66 17.67
C SER A 42 -20.91 5.12 17.19
N PHE A 43 -20.89 4.04 16.42
CA PHE A 43 -22.10 3.38 15.92
C PHE A 43 -22.95 2.84 17.09
N LEU A 44 -22.32 2.22 18.09
CA LEU A 44 -22.99 1.71 19.28
C LEU A 44 -23.54 2.83 20.18
N ILE A 45 -22.83 3.96 20.31
CA ILE A 45 -23.32 5.13 21.05
C ILE A 45 -24.59 5.68 20.40
N ILE A 46 -24.60 5.89 19.08
CA ILE A 46 -25.78 6.37 18.35
C ILE A 46 -26.93 5.37 18.49
N SER A 47 -26.63 4.07 18.35
CA SER A 47 -27.58 2.97 18.53
C SER A 47 -28.22 2.96 19.93
N TYR A 48 -27.43 3.26 20.97
CA TYR A 48 -27.90 3.37 22.36
C TYR A 48 -28.77 4.61 22.56
N VAL A 49 -28.33 5.77 22.08
CA VAL A 49 -29.08 7.03 22.17
C VAL A 49 -30.45 6.89 21.50
N TYR A 50 -30.50 6.34 20.28
CA TYR A 50 -31.75 6.10 19.55
C TYR A 50 -32.72 5.18 20.30
N ARG A 51 -32.23 4.13 20.98
CA ARG A 51 -33.09 3.15 21.66
C ARG A 51 -33.58 3.62 23.02
N TYR A 52 -32.73 4.27 23.80
CA TYR A 52 -32.95 4.49 25.24
C TYR A 52 -33.06 5.95 25.64
N ALA A 53 -32.53 6.89 24.85
CA ALA A 53 -32.52 8.31 25.21
C ALA A 53 -33.52 9.15 24.39
N MET A 54 -33.83 8.75 23.16
CA MET A 54 -34.77 9.48 22.29
C MET A 54 -36.23 9.18 22.64
N ASP A 55 -37.07 10.22 22.57
CA ASP A 55 -38.53 10.09 22.66
C ASP A 55 -39.15 9.58 21.34
N GLU A 56 -40.42 9.17 21.35
CA GLU A 56 -41.07 8.58 20.18
C GLU A 56 -41.12 9.51 18.95
N ASP A 57 -41.31 10.81 19.16
CA ASP A 57 -41.28 11.78 18.06
C ASP A 57 -39.87 12.01 17.52
N GLU A 58 -38.85 12.01 18.38
CA GLU A 58 -37.44 12.12 18.00
C GLU A 58 -36.98 10.88 17.22
N LYS A 59 -37.38 9.68 17.65
CA LYS A 59 -37.12 8.43 16.93
C LYS A 59 -37.69 8.48 15.52
N ARG A 60 -38.93 8.95 15.33
CA ARG A 60 -39.54 9.09 13.99
C ARG A 60 -38.75 10.05 13.09
N ILE A 61 -38.24 11.16 13.64
CA ILE A 61 -37.38 12.09 12.91
C ILE A 61 -36.05 11.43 12.53
N PHE A 62 -35.42 10.73 13.47
CA PHE A 62 -34.18 10.00 13.26
C PHE A 62 -34.32 8.94 12.16
N GLU A 63 -35.40 8.17 12.18
CA GLU A 63 -35.69 7.14 11.17
C GLU A 63 -35.84 7.73 9.78
N ARG A 64 -36.55 8.86 9.64
CA ARG A 64 -36.67 9.58 8.37
C ARG A 64 -35.33 10.10 7.88
N LEU A 65 -34.50 10.64 8.79
CA LEU A 65 -33.15 11.10 8.47
C LEU A 65 -32.27 9.94 7.99
N ALA A 66 -32.27 8.82 8.71
CA ALA A 66 -31.51 7.63 8.36
C ALA A 66 -31.89 7.11 6.97
N ALA A 67 -33.19 6.97 6.69
CA ALA A 67 -33.70 6.55 5.39
C ALA A 67 -33.33 7.54 4.26
N TYR A 68 -33.43 8.85 4.53
CA TYR A 68 -33.03 9.87 3.57
C TYR A 68 -31.53 9.76 3.24
N CYS A 69 -30.69 9.68 4.26
CA CYS A 69 -29.25 9.53 4.12
C CYS A 69 -28.86 8.25 3.36
N ASP A 70 -29.52 7.12 3.63
CA ASP A 70 -29.23 5.84 2.96
C ASP A 70 -29.48 5.94 1.45
N LYS A 71 -30.60 6.56 1.06
CA LYS A 71 -30.92 6.84 -0.36
C LYS A 71 -29.90 7.75 -1.03
N LYS A 72 -29.18 8.57 -0.28
CA LYS A 72 -28.16 9.48 -0.82
C LYS A 72 -26.76 8.85 -0.89
N LEU A 73 -26.52 7.70 -0.26
CA LEU A 73 -25.21 7.04 -0.28
C LEU A 73 -24.80 6.57 -1.69
N ASP A 74 -25.76 6.18 -2.52
CA ASP A 74 -25.51 5.70 -3.89
C ASP A 74 -24.91 6.78 -4.81
N TYR A 75 -25.06 8.07 -4.46
CA TYR A 75 -24.42 9.17 -5.19
C TYR A 75 -22.91 9.26 -4.97
N ILE A 76 -22.35 8.53 -4.00
CA ILE A 76 -20.91 8.55 -3.70
C ILE A 76 -20.25 7.35 -4.39
N PRO A 77 -19.58 7.51 -5.54
CA PRO A 77 -18.99 6.40 -6.29
C PRO A 77 -17.64 5.97 -5.68
N LEU A 78 -17.66 5.49 -4.43
CA LEU A 78 -16.44 5.16 -3.68
C LEU A 78 -15.56 4.13 -4.40
N THR A 79 -16.16 3.05 -4.91
CA THR A 79 -15.42 1.95 -5.54
C THR A 79 -14.62 2.45 -6.73
N PHE A 80 -15.23 3.30 -7.56
CA PHE A 80 -14.57 3.88 -8.72
C PHE A 80 -13.42 4.78 -8.28
N MET A 81 -13.67 5.78 -7.42
CA MET A 81 -12.65 6.72 -6.98
C MET A 81 -11.46 6.03 -6.29
N LEU A 82 -11.75 5.04 -5.42
CA LEU A 82 -10.72 4.28 -4.73
C LEU A 82 -9.91 3.43 -5.70
N GLY A 83 -10.56 2.79 -6.68
CA GLY A 83 -9.90 2.01 -7.72
C GLY A 83 -8.87 2.83 -8.51
N PHE A 84 -9.26 4.02 -8.99
CA PHE A 84 -8.33 4.92 -9.70
C PHE A 84 -7.20 5.38 -8.80
N PHE A 85 -7.52 5.84 -7.58
CA PHE A 85 -6.52 6.36 -6.66
C PHE A 85 -5.49 5.30 -6.25
N VAL A 86 -5.95 4.10 -5.87
CA VAL A 86 -5.07 2.99 -5.50
C VAL A 86 -4.18 2.58 -6.69
N THR A 87 -4.72 2.56 -7.91
CA THR A 87 -3.94 2.24 -9.11
C THR A 87 -2.78 3.21 -9.31
N ILE A 88 -3.02 4.52 -9.17
CA ILE A 88 -1.98 5.56 -9.27
C ILE A 88 -0.91 5.37 -8.18
N VAL A 89 -1.32 5.09 -6.95
CA VAL A 89 -0.39 4.88 -5.82
C VAL A 89 0.47 3.64 -6.03
N VAL A 90 -0.12 2.52 -6.47
CA VAL A 90 0.58 1.27 -6.74
C VAL A 90 1.55 1.42 -7.90
N ASP A 91 1.17 2.10 -8.97
CA ASP A 91 2.05 2.35 -10.12
C ASP A 91 3.26 3.20 -9.72
N ARG A 92 3.05 4.30 -8.99
CA ARG A 92 4.16 5.09 -8.42
C ARG A 92 5.09 4.25 -7.54
N TRP A 93 4.53 3.42 -6.67
CA TRP A 93 5.33 2.53 -5.82
C TRP A 93 6.18 1.55 -6.66
N ARG A 94 5.59 0.95 -7.71
CA ARG A 94 6.30 0.05 -8.64
C ARG A 94 7.43 0.78 -9.33
N GLN A 95 7.21 2.00 -9.81
CA GLN A 95 8.23 2.80 -10.48
C GLN A 95 9.38 3.19 -9.54
N ILE A 96 9.08 3.58 -8.30
CA ILE A 96 10.10 3.82 -7.27
C ILE A 96 10.94 2.56 -7.04
N PHE A 97 10.32 1.39 -6.92
CA PHE A 97 11.03 0.14 -6.72
C PHE A 97 11.93 -0.23 -7.92
N SER A 98 11.44 -0.10 -9.15
CA SER A 98 12.20 -0.39 -10.38
C SER A 98 13.40 0.55 -10.57
N ASN A 99 13.36 1.75 -10.00
CA ASN A 99 14.38 2.79 -10.14
C ASN A 99 15.33 2.89 -8.92
N MET A 100 15.41 1.85 -8.07
CA MET A 100 16.27 1.85 -6.87
C MET A 100 17.76 2.10 -7.16
N GLY A 101 18.21 1.91 -8.41
CA GLY A 101 19.62 2.04 -8.79
C GLY A 101 20.42 0.80 -8.37
N TRP A 102 20.07 -0.35 -8.93
CA TRP A 102 20.85 -1.59 -8.77
C TRP A 102 22.25 -1.41 -9.38
N ILE A 103 23.29 -1.71 -8.61
CA ILE A 103 24.70 -1.43 -8.95
C ILE A 103 25.32 -2.51 -9.85
N GLU A 104 24.67 -3.67 -9.92
CA GLU A 104 25.13 -4.90 -10.54
C GLU A 104 25.51 -4.70 -12.01
N ASP A 105 24.68 -4.00 -12.79
CA ASP A 105 24.90 -3.73 -14.22
C ASP A 105 26.24 -2.96 -14.42
N VAL A 106 26.47 -1.93 -13.60
CA VAL A 106 27.70 -1.14 -13.62
C VAL A 106 28.88 -1.99 -13.16
N ALA A 107 28.72 -2.75 -12.08
CA ALA A 107 29.79 -3.58 -11.51
C ALA A 107 30.28 -4.64 -12.50
N LEU A 108 29.37 -5.36 -13.14
CA LEU A 108 29.69 -6.38 -14.14
C LEU A 108 30.39 -5.77 -15.37
N THR A 109 29.90 -4.62 -15.82
CA THR A 109 30.48 -3.90 -16.97
C THR A 109 31.89 -3.41 -16.68
N ILE A 110 32.10 -2.76 -15.54
CA ILE A 110 33.41 -2.25 -15.11
C ILE A 110 34.41 -3.39 -14.86
N ALA A 111 33.95 -4.51 -14.28
CA ALA A 111 34.78 -5.69 -14.06
C ALA A 111 35.24 -6.33 -15.38
N THR A 112 34.40 -6.32 -16.40
CA THR A 112 34.68 -6.97 -17.70
C THR A 112 35.52 -6.10 -18.62
N LEU A 113 35.26 -4.79 -18.65
CA LEU A 113 35.81 -3.88 -19.66
C LEU A 113 37.08 -3.14 -19.22
N ILE A 114 37.31 -2.97 -17.91
CA ILE A 114 38.56 -2.40 -17.39
C ILE A 114 39.51 -3.55 -17.05
N ARG A 115 40.43 -3.87 -17.98
CA ARG A 115 41.33 -5.02 -17.88
C ARG A 115 42.66 -4.67 -17.19
N GLY A 116 43.22 -5.67 -16.51
CA GLY A 116 44.50 -5.58 -15.82
C GLY A 116 44.41 -5.93 -14.33
N ASP A 117 45.52 -6.47 -13.82
CA ASP A 117 45.64 -6.99 -12.45
C ASP A 117 46.63 -6.19 -11.61
N SER A 118 47.13 -5.06 -12.12
CA SER A 118 47.93 -4.14 -11.32
C SER A 118 47.10 -3.59 -10.16
N LYS A 119 47.77 -3.30 -9.04
CA LYS A 119 47.12 -2.75 -7.84
C LYS A 119 46.34 -1.48 -8.17
N GLU A 120 46.88 -0.61 -9.02
CA GLU A 120 46.24 0.65 -9.45
C GLU A 120 44.93 0.41 -10.21
N ILE A 121 44.86 -0.60 -11.05
CA ILE A 121 43.66 -0.91 -11.84
C ILE A 121 42.59 -1.61 -10.99
N ILE A 122 43.00 -2.48 -10.07
CA ILE A 122 42.10 -3.02 -9.06
C ILE A 122 41.48 -1.88 -8.24
N LEU A 123 42.30 -0.91 -7.79
CA LEU A 123 41.83 0.27 -7.07
C LEU A 123 40.92 1.15 -7.94
N THR A 124 41.20 1.31 -9.23
CA THR A 124 40.36 2.07 -10.16
C THR A 124 38.96 1.46 -10.25
N ARG A 125 38.84 0.14 -10.47
CA ARG A 125 37.54 -0.55 -10.50
C ARG A 125 36.78 -0.37 -9.18
N ARG A 126 37.44 -0.58 -8.05
CA ARG A 126 36.83 -0.41 -6.70
C ARG A 126 36.36 1.03 -6.46
N THR A 127 37.14 2.01 -6.89
CA THR A 127 36.84 3.44 -6.71
C THR A 127 35.64 3.86 -7.56
N ILE A 128 35.55 3.40 -8.81
CA ILE A 128 34.39 3.65 -9.68
C ILE A 128 33.11 3.15 -9.00
N ILE A 129 33.11 1.89 -8.53
CA ILE A 129 31.93 1.33 -7.86
C ILE A 129 31.61 2.06 -6.56
N ARG A 130 32.61 2.40 -5.74
CA ARG A 130 32.41 3.17 -4.52
C ARG A 130 31.79 4.54 -4.80
N TYR A 131 32.21 5.23 -5.87
CA TYR A 131 31.60 6.50 -6.26
C TYR A 131 30.14 6.37 -6.68
N MET A 132 29.78 5.30 -7.39
CA MET A 132 28.38 5.04 -7.74
C MET A 132 27.53 4.78 -6.49
N VAL A 133 28.03 3.97 -5.56
CA VAL A 133 27.35 3.68 -4.29
C VAL A 133 27.28 4.93 -3.40
N LEU A 134 28.32 5.76 -3.38
CA LEU A 134 28.31 7.04 -2.68
C LEU A 134 27.20 7.96 -3.22
N SER A 135 27.04 8.04 -4.54
CA SER A 135 25.94 8.78 -5.16
C SER A 135 24.57 8.25 -4.69
N GLN A 136 24.40 6.93 -4.65
CA GLN A 136 23.18 6.30 -4.15
C GLN A 136 22.93 6.60 -2.66
N VAL A 137 23.95 6.55 -1.81
CA VAL A 137 23.84 6.91 -0.38
C VAL A 137 23.41 8.36 -0.21
N LEU A 138 23.98 9.29 -0.98
CA LEU A 138 23.61 10.70 -0.94
C LEU A 138 22.15 10.92 -1.34
N VAL A 139 21.66 10.25 -2.38
CA VAL A 139 20.25 10.32 -2.79
C VAL A 139 19.34 9.71 -1.72
N PHE A 140 19.64 8.50 -1.25
CA PHE A 140 18.81 7.80 -0.27
C PHE A 140 18.74 8.52 1.07
N ARG A 141 19.82 9.19 1.48
CA ARG A 141 19.85 10.01 2.69
C ARG A 141 18.84 11.16 2.64
N ASP A 142 18.60 11.71 1.45
CA ASP A 142 17.66 12.83 1.29
C ASP A 142 16.20 12.36 1.22
N ILE A 143 15.93 11.26 0.51
CA ILE A 143 14.55 10.77 0.29
C ILE A 143 14.07 9.75 1.33
N SER A 144 14.95 9.22 2.20
CA SER A 144 14.61 8.18 3.18
C SER A 144 15.04 8.54 4.59
N MET A 145 14.06 8.75 5.47
CA MET A 145 14.31 9.03 6.89
C MET A 145 15.10 7.94 7.61
N ARG A 146 15.01 6.68 7.18
CA ARG A 146 15.80 5.59 7.77
C ARG A 146 17.27 5.70 7.41
N VAL A 147 17.57 6.05 6.16
CA VAL A 147 18.94 6.26 5.70
C VAL A 147 19.50 7.54 6.28
N ARG A 148 18.70 8.62 6.38
CA ARG A 148 19.07 9.86 7.06
C ARG A 148 19.45 9.66 8.53
N ARG A 149 18.72 8.80 9.26
CA ARG A 149 19.07 8.45 10.65
C ARG A 149 20.37 7.66 10.74
N ARG A 150 20.69 6.82 9.74
CA ARG A 150 21.95 6.07 9.68
C ARG A 150 23.12 6.96 9.28
N PHE A 151 22.90 7.91 8.38
CA PHE A 151 23.91 8.82 7.85
C PHE A 151 23.48 10.29 8.03
N PRO A 152 23.49 10.83 9.26
CA PRO A 152 22.98 12.17 9.53
C PRO A 152 23.81 13.27 8.85
N ASN A 153 25.14 13.12 8.85
CA ASN A 153 26.10 14.12 8.37
C ASN A 153 27.14 13.48 7.44
N MET A 154 27.96 14.30 6.77
CA MET A 154 28.97 13.81 5.82
C MET A 154 30.04 12.96 6.51
N GLU A 155 30.39 13.28 7.77
CA GLU A 155 31.35 12.51 8.58
C GLU A 155 30.91 11.06 8.76
N SER A 156 29.62 10.81 9.03
CA SER A 156 29.10 9.44 9.16
C SER A 156 29.25 8.61 7.88
N ILE A 157 29.23 9.27 6.71
CA ILE A 157 29.46 8.65 5.41
C ILE A 157 30.95 8.34 5.23
N VAL A 158 31.83 9.23 5.72
CA VAL A 158 33.28 9.00 5.75
C VAL A 158 33.64 7.83 6.65
N THR A 159 33.14 7.82 7.90
CA THR A 159 33.39 6.73 8.85
C THR A 159 32.90 5.38 8.32
N ALA A 160 31.80 5.37 7.57
CA ALA A 160 31.28 4.16 6.94
C ALA A 160 32.08 3.69 5.71
N GLY A 161 33.07 4.47 5.25
CA GLY A 161 33.97 4.13 4.14
C GLY A 161 33.38 4.36 2.75
N PHE A 162 32.25 5.06 2.62
CA PHE A 162 31.67 5.40 1.31
C PHE A 162 32.36 6.63 0.69
N LEU A 163 32.82 7.55 1.52
CA LEU A 163 33.51 8.79 1.15
C LEU A 163 34.87 8.84 1.87
N HIS A 164 35.92 9.32 1.22
CA HIS A 164 37.20 9.57 1.90
C HIS A 164 37.33 11.05 2.30
N GLU A 165 38.20 11.36 3.27
CA GLU A 165 38.31 12.74 3.79
C GLU A 165 38.77 13.73 2.72
N ASN A 166 39.70 13.33 1.86
CA ASN A 166 40.13 14.16 0.73
C ASN A 166 38.98 14.41 -0.27
N GLU A 167 38.12 13.43 -0.51
CA GLU A 167 36.97 13.55 -1.41
C GLU A 167 35.85 14.39 -0.80
N LYS A 168 35.68 14.33 0.53
CA LYS A 168 34.77 15.20 1.27
C LYS A 168 35.14 16.67 1.07
N VAL A 169 36.43 17.00 1.19
CA VAL A 169 36.93 18.36 0.93
C VAL A 169 36.60 18.80 -0.50
N GLU A 170 36.83 17.95 -1.50
CA GLU A 170 36.45 18.26 -2.90
C GLU A 170 34.93 18.43 -3.08
N LEU A 171 34.12 17.63 -2.40
CA LEU A 171 32.65 17.75 -2.44
C LEU A 171 32.16 19.05 -1.80
N GLU A 172 32.81 19.47 -0.71
CA GLU A 172 32.48 20.69 0.03
C GLU A 172 32.86 21.95 -0.75
N LYS A 173 33.96 21.93 -1.53
CA LYS A 173 34.36 23.02 -2.43
C LYS A 173 33.31 23.39 -3.49
N ILE A 174 32.42 22.47 -3.85
CA ILE A 174 31.34 22.75 -4.80
C ILE A 174 30.29 23.62 -4.11
N ASP A 175 30.39 24.94 -4.22
CA ASP A 175 29.46 25.87 -3.57
C ASP A 175 28.14 26.03 -4.34
N ILE A 176 27.21 25.12 -4.08
CA ILE A 176 25.84 25.16 -4.61
C ILE A 176 24.84 24.73 -3.54
N VAL A 177 23.63 25.28 -3.62
CA VAL A 177 22.50 24.96 -2.71
C VAL A 177 21.87 23.59 -3.02
N TYR A 178 22.10 23.06 -4.22
CA TYR A 178 21.49 21.81 -4.69
C TYR A 178 22.24 20.56 -4.22
N ASN A 179 21.54 19.41 -4.20
CA ASN A 179 22.17 18.13 -3.86
C ASN A 179 23.31 17.79 -4.85
N LYS A 180 24.46 17.39 -4.27
CA LYS A 180 25.73 17.10 -4.95
C LYS A 180 25.91 15.63 -5.34
N TYR A 181 24.85 14.80 -5.33
CA TYR A 181 24.93 13.37 -5.66
C TYR A 181 25.49 13.08 -7.06
N TRP A 182 25.44 14.06 -7.98
CA TRP A 182 26.00 13.97 -9.32
C TRP A 182 27.54 14.00 -9.34
N ALA A 183 28.18 14.58 -8.33
CA ALA A 183 29.63 14.77 -8.32
C ALA A 183 30.40 13.42 -8.29
N PRO A 184 30.06 12.44 -7.42
CA PRO A 184 30.68 11.11 -7.48
C PRO A 184 30.50 10.41 -8.84
N VAL A 185 29.34 10.59 -9.49
CA VAL A 185 29.10 10.03 -10.83
C VAL A 185 30.06 10.66 -11.85
N ASN A 186 30.28 11.97 -11.78
CA ASN A 186 31.24 12.64 -12.65
C ASN A 186 32.69 12.16 -12.40
N TRP A 187 33.06 11.96 -11.13
CA TRP A 187 34.37 11.39 -10.78
C TRP A 187 34.55 9.97 -11.34
N ALA A 188 33.51 9.13 -11.26
CA ALA A 188 33.52 7.79 -11.85
C ALA A 188 33.70 7.83 -13.38
N LEU A 189 32.98 8.71 -14.08
CA LEU A 189 33.14 8.92 -15.53
C LEU A 189 34.55 9.37 -15.90
N THR A 190 35.16 10.24 -15.09
CA THR A 190 36.54 10.71 -15.28
C THR A 190 37.54 9.56 -15.15
N LEU A 191 37.33 8.63 -14.20
CA LEU A 191 38.17 7.44 -14.06
C LEU A 191 38.02 6.47 -15.23
N VAL A 192 36.81 6.29 -15.76
CA VAL A 192 36.57 5.49 -16.97
C VAL A 192 37.31 6.09 -18.17
N PHE A 193 37.23 7.41 -18.36
CA PHE A 193 37.95 8.08 -19.45
C PHE A 193 39.47 7.93 -19.30
N ARG A 194 40.00 8.07 -18.09
CA ARG A 194 41.43 7.86 -17.80
C ARG A 194 41.86 6.42 -18.09
N ALA A 195 41.09 5.44 -17.64
CA ALA A 195 41.37 4.02 -17.91
C ALA A 195 41.40 3.70 -19.42
N HIS A 196 40.60 4.39 -20.23
CA HIS A 196 40.69 4.27 -21.69
C HIS A 196 41.97 4.91 -22.24
N LYS A 197 42.31 6.13 -21.81
CA LYS A 197 43.54 6.82 -22.22
C LYS A 197 44.80 6.01 -21.89
N ASP A 198 44.79 5.34 -20.74
CA ASP A 198 45.91 4.53 -20.25
C ASP A 198 45.94 3.12 -20.88
N GLY A 199 45.03 2.82 -21.82
CA GLY A 199 45.01 1.56 -22.57
C GLY A 199 44.35 0.36 -21.85
N HIS A 200 43.74 0.57 -20.67
CA HIS A 200 43.06 -0.48 -19.91
C HIS A 200 41.64 -0.79 -20.43
N ILE A 201 41.08 0.09 -21.25
CA ILE A 201 39.85 -0.14 -22.01
C ILE A 201 40.21 -0.16 -23.50
N ALA A 202 40.01 -1.30 -24.14
CA ALA A 202 40.57 -1.61 -25.46
C ALA A 202 40.10 -0.68 -26.59
N ALA A 203 38.83 -0.26 -26.59
CA ALA A 203 38.27 0.51 -27.69
C ALA A 203 37.21 1.53 -27.22
N PRO A 204 37.00 2.63 -27.97
CA PRO A 204 35.97 3.63 -27.65
C PRO A 204 34.57 3.06 -27.46
N PRO A 205 34.09 2.06 -28.23
CA PRO A 205 32.79 1.43 -27.95
C PRO A 205 32.70 0.79 -26.56
N SER A 206 33.78 0.15 -26.07
CA SER A 206 33.81 -0.42 -24.72
C SER A 206 33.75 0.68 -23.65
N MET A 207 34.44 1.80 -23.87
CA MET A 207 34.33 2.97 -22.98
C MET A 207 32.90 3.52 -22.95
N ASN A 208 32.25 3.62 -24.12
CA ASN A 208 30.87 4.09 -24.23
C ASN A 208 29.90 3.17 -23.47
N SER A 209 30.09 1.85 -23.50
CA SER A 209 29.31 0.92 -22.70
C SER A 209 29.43 1.20 -21.20
N CYS A 210 30.65 1.40 -20.68
CA CYS A 210 30.85 1.79 -19.27
C CYS A 210 30.13 3.10 -18.93
N ILE A 211 30.25 4.11 -19.79
CA ILE A 211 29.61 5.43 -19.60
C ILE A 211 28.09 5.29 -19.60
N ASN A 212 27.53 4.48 -20.50
CA ASN A 212 26.10 4.27 -20.62
C ASN A 212 25.53 3.60 -19.37
N GLU A 213 26.17 2.55 -18.84
CA GLU A 213 25.71 1.91 -17.60
C GLU A 213 25.75 2.86 -16.40
N ILE A 214 26.81 3.65 -16.27
CA ILE A 214 26.92 4.69 -15.23
C ILE A 214 25.80 5.73 -15.37
N LYS A 215 25.51 6.18 -16.59
CA LYS A 215 24.43 7.15 -16.87
C LYS A 215 23.05 6.57 -16.60
N THR A 216 22.81 5.31 -16.97
CA THR A 216 21.56 4.58 -16.69
C THR A 216 21.33 4.47 -15.19
N PHE A 217 22.35 4.10 -14.42
CA PHE A 217 22.28 4.09 -12.96
C PHE A 217 21.92 5.47 -12.38
N ARG A 218 22.63 6.52 -12.83
CA ARG A 218 22.34 7.90 -12.42
C ARG A 218 20.92 8.33 -12.79
N ALA A 219 20.42 7.94 -13.95
CA ALA A 219 19.06 8.24 -14.40
C ALA A 219 18.01 7.58 -13.49
N LYS A 220 18.21 6.32 -13.08
CA LYS A 220 17.36 5.63 -12.09
C LYS A 220 17.31 6.42 -10.78
N LEU A 221 18.47 6.84 -10.24
CA LEU A 221 18.51 7.67 -9.03
C LEU A 221 17.80 9.03 -9.21
N ALA A 222 17.95 9.67 -10.36
CA ALA A 222 17.27 10.92 -10.66
C ALA A 222 15.73 10.76 -10.69
N GLN A 223 15.22 9.61 -11.17
CA GLN A 223 13.77 9.32 -11.11
C GLN A 223 13.28 9.26 -9.66
N LEU A 224 14.07 8.71 -8.72
CA LEU A 224 13.71 8.72 -7.31
C LEU A 224 13.62 10.14 -6.74
N CYS A 225 14.58 11.01 -7.09
CA CYS A 225 14.53 12.42 -6.71
C CYS A 225 13.28 13.12 -7.29
N ASN A 226 12.90 12.80 -8.53
CA ASN A 226 11.69 13.36 -9.14
C ASN A 226 10.42 12.89 -8.40
N TYR A 227 10.36 11.62 -7.99
CA TYR A 227 9.22 11.09 -7.23
C TYR A 227 9.12 11.70 -5.82
N ASP A 228 10.24 12.01 -5.18
CA ASP A 228 10.28 12.72 -3.90
C ASP A 228 9.89 14.20 -4.05
N TRP A 229 10.43 14.87 -5.08
CA TRP A 229 10.15 16.27 -5.36
C TRP A 229 8.69 16.52 -5.77
N VAL A 230 8.12 15.63 -6.60
CA VAL A 230 6.77 15.77 -7.14
C VAL A 230 5.87 14.65 -6.58
N PRO A 231 5.18 14.88 -5.45
CA PRO A 231 4.16 13.96 -4.95
C PRO A 231 2.90 13.99 -5.83
N ILE A 232 1.97 13.06 -5.56
CA ILE A 232 0.63 13.10 -6.16
C ILE A 232 -0.02 14.45 -5.80
N PRO A 233 -0.69 15.16 -6.75
CA PRO A 233 -1.32 16.44 -6.47
C PRO A 233 -2.26 16.34 -5.27
N ILE A 234 -2.11 17.25 -4.30
CA ILE A 234 -2.77 17.16 -2.99
C ILE A 234 -4.30 17.05 -3.05
N ALA A 235 -4.92 17.62 -4.07
CA ALA A 235 -6.36 17.56 -4.28
C ALA A 235 -6.88 16.11 -4.45
N TYR A 236 -6.10 15.21 -5.07
CA TYR A 236 -6.50 13.82 -5.31
C TYR A 236 -6.72 13.04 -4.00
N PRO A 237 -5.71 12.90 -3.11
CA PRO A 237 -5.91 12.25 -1.82
C PRO A 237 -6.93 12.99 -0.96
N GLN A 238 -7.00 14.33 -1.00
CA GLN A 238 -8.00 15.09 -0.26
C GLN A 238 -9.43 14.69 -0.64
N VAL A 239 -9.76 14.66 -1.94
CA VAL A 239 -11.09 14.29 -2.43
C VAL A 239 -11.42 12.85 -2.03
N VAL A 240 -10.49 11.91 -2.22
CA VAL A 240 -10.70 10.49 -1.89
C VAL A 240 -10.90 10.31 -0.39
N PHE A 241 -10.06 10.91 0.45
CA PHE A 241 -10.16 10.79 1.91
C PHE A 241 -11.43 11.46 2.44
N LEU A 242 -11.79 12.62 1.90
CA LEU A 242 -13.03 13.29 2.26
C LEU A 242 -14.24 12.43 1.90
N ALA A 243 -14.30 11.91 0.66
CA ALA A 243 -15.42 11.08 0.21
C ALA A 243 -15.58 9.82 1.07
N VAL A 244 -14.48 9.12 1.37
CA VAL A 244 -14.50 7.93 2.23
C VAL A 244 -14.96 8.28 3.65
N ARG A 245 -14.44 9.37 4.23
CA ARG A 245 -14.85 9.79 5.59
C ARG A 245 -16.31 10.22 5.66
N VAL A 246 -16.77 11.03 4.70
CA VAL A 246 -18.17 11.47 4.62
C VAL A 246 -19.10 10.27 4.45
N TYR A 247 -18.74 9.31 3.59
CA TYR A 247 -19.50 8.07 3.45
C TYR A 247 -19.64 7.32 4.78
N PHE A 248 -18.54 7.07 5.49
CA PHE A 248 -18.60 6.35 6.76
C PHE A 248 -19.29 7.14 7.87
N LEU A 249 -19.25 8.47 7.86
CA LEU A 249 -20.01 9.33 8.76
C LEU A 249 -21.52 9.25 8.49
N ILE A 250 -21.93 9.28 7.22
CA ILE A 250 -23.35 9.11 6.87
C ILE A 250 -23.82 7.70 7.28
N CYS A 251 -23.00 6.67 7.07
CA CYS A 251 -23.29 5.30 7.50
C CYS A 251 -23.48 5.14 9.01
N LEU A 252 -22.89 6.01 9.85
CA LEU A 252 -23.13 5.98 11.30
C LEU A 252 -24.61 6.25 11.66
N VAL A 253 -25.34 6.96 10.78
CA VAL A 253 -26.77 7.28 10.97
C VAL A 253 -27.63 6.40 10.08
N SER A 254 -27.32 6.31 8.79
CA SER A 254 -28.19 5.66 7.80
C SER A 254 -28.26 4.14 7.93
N ARG A 255 -27.19 3.50 8.42
CA ARG A 255 -27.10 2.04 8.59
C ARG A 255 -27.47 1.58 9.99
N GLN A 256 -28.07 2.44 10.80
CA GLN A 256 -28.58 2.06 12.11
C GLN A 256 -29.74 1.08 11.99
N TYR A 257 -29.84 0.15 12.95
CA TYR A 257 -30.95 -0.79 13.03
C TYR A 257 -32.18 -0.11 13.66
N ILE A 258 -33.25 0.02 12.89
CA ILE A 258 -34.46 0.79 13.22
C ILE A 258 -35.55 -0.09 13.88
N LEU A 259 -36.31 0.46 14.83
CA LEU A 259 -37.37 -0.25 15.55
C LEU A 259 -38.70 -0.31 14.79
N SER A 260 -39.00 0.72 13.97
CA SER A 260 -40.24 0.79 13.20
C SER A 260 -40.42 -0.41 12.25
N ASP A 261 -41.63 -0.96 12.23
CA ASP A 261 -41.98 -2.17 11.49
C ASP A 261 -41.96 -1.97 9.97
N GLU A 262 -42.01 -0.73 9.50
CA GLU A 262 -42.02 -0.36 8.07
C GLU A 262 -40.61 -0.11 7.49
N ALA A 263 -39.56 -0.12 8.32
CA ALA A 263 -38.20 0.22 7.89
C ALA A 263 -37.45 -0.96 7.24
N ASN A 264 -36.76 -0.71 6.13
CA ASN A 264 -35.93 -1.72 5.45
C ASN A 264 -34.80 -2.29 6.34
N ASN A 265 -34.27 -1.49 7.27
CA ASN A 265 -33.20 -1.88 8.19
C ASN A 265 -33.75 -2.21 9.60
N ARG A 266 -34.87 -2.95 9.66
CA ARG A 266 -35.54 -3.29 10.91
C ARG A 266 -34.65 -4.13 11.83
N SER A 267 -34.59 -3.78 13.11
CA SER A 267 -33.93 -4.58 14.12
C SER A 267 -34.76 -5.84 14.43
N VAL A 268 -34.24 -7.01 14.07
CA VAL A 268 -34.84 -8.31 14.42
C VAL A 268 -34.58 -8.68 15.88
N VAL A 269 -33.47 -8.17 16.43
CA VAL A 269 -33.07 -8.40 17.82
C VAL A 269 -33.53 -7.23 18.68
N ARG A 270 -34.58 -7.44 19.49
CA ARG A 270 -34.80 -6.60 20.67
C ARG A 270 -33.68 -6.94 21.65
N PHE A 271 -32.74 -6.01 21.88
CA PHE A 271 -31.82 -6.13 23.00
C PHE A 271 -32.65 -6.04 24.29
N ILE A 272 -33.08 -7.19 24.79
CA ILE A 272 -33.82 -7.29 26.06
C ILE A 272 -32.81 -7.01 27.17
N ALA A 273 -32.66 -5.73 27.52
CA ALA A 273 -32.14 -5.33 28.81
C ALA A 273 -33.34 -4.94 29.67
N HIS A 274 -33.76 -5.88 30.51
CA HIS A 274 -34.52 -5.68 31.74
C HIS A 274 -35.96 -5.16 31.65
N GLU A 275 -36.90 -5.96 31.12
CA GLU A 275 -38.25 -6.03 31.70
C GLU A 275 -38.76 -7.47 31.68
N THR A 276 -38.65 -8.14 32.84
CA THR A 276 -39.40 -9.35 33.16
C THR A 276 -40.88 -8.99 33.28
N LYS A 277 -41.59 -8.93 32.15
CA LYS A 277 -43.05 -9.12 32.14
C LYS A 277 -43.33 -10.51 31.59
N ILE A 278 -43.71 -11.38 32.52
CA ILE A 278 -44.29 -12.70 32.27
C ILE A 278 -45.53 -12.51 31.40
N ILE A 279 -45.41 -12.74 30.09
CA ILE A 279 -46.56 -12.88 29.20
C ILE A 279 -46.84 -14.38 29.09
N ARG A 280 -47.98 -14.80 29.67
CA ARG A 280 -48.50 -16.18 29.55
C ARG A 280 -48.70 -16.53 28.07
N PRO A 281 -48.42 -17.78 27.65
CA PRO A 281 -48.62 -18.18 26.26
C PRO A 281 -50.12 -18.26 25.95
N ARG A 282 -50.60 -17.40 25.04
CA ARG A 282 -51.87 -17.62 24.37
C ARG A 282 -51.59 -18.52 23.16
N THR A 283 -52.12 -19.73 23.25
CA THR A 283 -52.16 -20.78 22.24
C THR A 283 -52.59 -20.27 20.88
N VAL A 284 -51.69 -20.29 19.89
CA VAL A 284 -52.03 -20.40 18.45
C VAL A 284 -51.02 -21.36 17.81
N GLY A 285 -51.12 -22.64 18.19
CA GLY A 285 -50.61 -23.73 17.38
C GLY A 285 -51.70 -24.15 16.40
N SER A 286 -51.45 -24.03 15.09
CA SER A 286 -51.97 -24.93 14.03
C SER A 286 -51.79 -24.40 12.60
N ALA A 287 -51.37 -23.13 12.40
CA ALA A 287 -51.18 -22.57 11.05
C ALA A 287 -49.75 -22.74 10.48
N LEU A 288 -48.71 -22.51 11.28
CA LEU A 288 -47.30 -22.51 10.81
C LEU A 288 -46.71 -23.91 10.50
N VAL A 289 -47.32 -24.99 10.98
CA VAL A 289 -46.83 -26.36 10.72
C VAL A 289 -47.38 -26.94 9.42
N ARG A 290 -48.53 -26.44 8.92
CA ARG A 290 -49.07 -26.86 7.62
C ARG A 290 -48.32 -26.23 6.45
N ASP A 291 -47.94 -24.96 6.57
CA ASP A 291 -47.22 -24.25 5.50
C ASP A 291 -45.74 -24.69 5.36
N ALA A 292 -45.13 -25.19 6.44
CA ALA A 292 -43.76 -25.70 6.43
C ALA A 292 -43.62 -27.12 5.82
N VAL A 293 -44.69 -27.93 5.82
CA VAL A 293 -44.66 -29.29 5.24
C VAL A 293 -44.95 -29.28 3.74
N GLN A 294 -45.67 -28.28 3.24
CA GLN A 294 -46.01 -28.18 1.82
C GLN A 294 -44.88 -27.60 0.95
N TYR A 295 -43.95 -26.84 1.54
CA TYR A 295 -42.80 -26.24 0.82
C TYR A 295 -41.53 -27.12 0.78
N MET A 296 -41.49 -28.26 1.48
CA MET A 296 -40.33 -29.17 1.45
C MET A 296 -40.47 -30.37 0.50
N HIS A 297 -41.62 -30.55 -0.16
CA HIS A 297 -41.87 -31.72 -1.01
C HIS A 297 -41.77 -31.47 -2.53
N GLU A 298 -41.65 -30.22 -2.99
CA GLU A 298 -41.59 -29.90 -4.43
C GLU A 298 -40.19 -29.83 -5.08
N PRO A 299 -39.06 -29.55 -4.39
CA PRO A 299 -37.77 -29.49 -5.09
C PRO A 299 -37.06 -30.86 -5.25
N LEU A 300 -37.48 -31.91 -4.55
CA LEU A 300 -36.76 -33.20 -4.53
C LEU A 300 -37.21 -34.21 -5.61
N VAL A 301 -38.34 -33.97 -6.29
CA VAL A 301 -38.83 -34.85 -7.37
C VAL A 301 -38.34 -34.40 -8.76
N GLN A 302 -37.94 -33.13 -8.93
CA GLN A 302 -37.43 -32.64 -10.22
C GLN A 302 -35.93 -32.90 -10.46
N CYS A 303 -35.16 -33.28 -9.44
CA CYS A 303 -33.74 -33.65 -9.61
C CYS A 303 -33.51 -35.12 -10.02
N PHE A 304 -34.51 -36.00 -9.94
CA PHE A 304 -34.36 -37.41 -10.33
C PHE A 304 -34.84 -37.74 -11.76
N HIS A 305 -35.41 -36.78 -12.50
CA HIS A 305 -35.89 -37.01 -13.87
C HIS A 305 -35.00 -36.44 -14.99
N SER A 306 -33.87 -35.79 -14.67
CA SER A 306 -32.98 -35.19 -15.69
C SER A 306 -31.67 -35.95 -15.94
N VAL A 307 -31.50 -37.14 -15.37
CA VAL A 307 -30.28 -37.97 -15.54
C VAL A 307 -30.46 -39.15 -16.54
N ASP A 308 -31.68 -39.40 -17.04
CA ASP A 308 -31.97 -40.57 -17.90
C ASP A 308 -32.24 -40.25 -19.40
N GLN A 309 -31.83 -39.09 -19.92
CA GLN A 309 -32.03 -38.75 -21.35
C GLN A 309 -30.77 -38.28 -22.08
N SER A 310 -29.61 -38.86 -21.79
CA SER A 310 -28.43 -38.72 -22.67
C SER A 310 -27.70 -40.05 -22.86
N SER A 311 -28.40 -41.02 -23.43
CA SER A 311 -27.80 -42.20 -24.04
C SER A 311 -28.74 -42.76 -25.10
N HIS A 312 -28.66 -42.16 -26.30
CA HIS A 312 -28.77 -42.80 -27.61
C HIS A 312 -28.38 -41.78 -28.69
#